data_AF-A0A370FS67-F1
#
_entry.id   AF-A0A370FS67-F1
#
_cell.length_a   1.000
_cell.length_b   1.000
_cell.length_c   1.000
_cell.angle_alpha   90.00
_cell.angle_beta   90.00
_cell.angle_gamma   90.00
#
_symmetry.space_group_name_H-M   'P 1'
#
loop_
_entity.id
_entity.type
_entity.pdbx_description
1 polymer ?
#
loop_
_entity_poly.entity_id
_entity_poly.type
_entity_poly.pdbx_seq_one_letter_code
_entity_poly.pdbx_strand_id
1 'polypeptide(L)'
;MPTIIPTSTEQSAEIARRLLDAADSADQVQTVTSGNTTAFSVPDDVAERAGFGDREPVAPPSTEPQEPPRSGKGSSEAAWQAFLAAQGIEFPEDAERGALIALWDAHKDA
;
A
#
# COMPACT_ATOMS: atom_id res chain seq x y z
N MET A 1 7.23 12.62 20.07
CA MET A 1 7.56 11.18 20.13
C MET A 1 6.42 10.37 19.56
N PRO A 2 6.40 10.22 18.22
CA PRO A 2 5.47 9.33 17.52
C PRO A 2 5.75 7.88 17.86
N THR A 3 4.67 7.12 18.01
CA THR A 3 4.70 5.66 18.19
C THR A 3 4.21 5.00 16.92
N ILE A 4 5.08 4.26 16.26
CA ILE A 4 4.79 3.54 15.01
C ILE A 4 4.35 2.13 15.37
N ILE A 5 3.13 1.77 14.99
CA ILE A 5 2.54 0.45 15.23
C ILE A 5 2.55 -0.33 13.91
N PRO A 6 3.44 -1.32 13.72
CA PRO A 6 3.45 -2.20 12.56
C PRO A 6 2.17 -3.05 12.52
N THR A 7 1.62 -3.24 11.32
CA THR A 7 0.37 -4.01 11.12
C THR A 7 0.62 -5.52 11.01
N SER A 8 1.88 -5.96 10.93
CA SER A 8 2.26 -7.37 10.80
C SER A 8 3.70 -7.63 11.23
N THR A 9 4.01 -8.85 11.69
CA THR A 9 5.33 -9.25 12.20
C THR A 9 6.44 -9.11 11.15
N GLU A 10 6.16 -9.46 9.89
CA GLU A 10 7.10 -9.29 8.77
C GLU A 10 7.38 -7.80 8.51
N GLN A 11 6.36 -6.95 8.65
CA GLN A 11 6.48 -5.51 8.50
C GLN A 11 7.31 -4.87 9.62
N SER A 12 7.24 -5.40 10.86
CA SER A 12 8.07 -4.90 11.98
C SER A 12 9.57 -5.00 11.72
N ALA A 13 10.05 -6.05 11.04
CA ALA A 13 11.47 -6.19 10.74
C ALA A 13 11.93 -5.17 9.68
N GLU A 14 11.09 -4.91 8.66
CA GLU A 14 11.37 -3.88 7.66
C GLU A 14 11.31 -2.47 8.25
N ILE A 15 10.32 -2.19 9.11
CA ILE A 15 10.16 -0.93 9.81
C ILE A 15 11.35 -0.69 10.74
N ALA A 16 11.76 -1.68 11.54
CA ALA A 16 12.93 -1.57 12.40
C ALA A 16 14.20 -1.23 11.60
N ARG A 17 14.38 -1.87 10.43
CA ARG A 17 15.52 -1.61 9.56
C ARG A 17 15.51 -0.20 8.97
N ARG A 18 14.35 0.29 8.51
CA ARG A 18 14.20 1.68 8.03
C ARG A 18 14.45 2.70 9.13
N LEU A 19 13.95 2.46 10.34
CA LEU A 19 14.15 3.36 11.48
C LEU A 19 15.63 3.38 11.92
N LEU A 20 16.30 2.23 11.93
CA LEU A 20 17.73 2.15 12.26
C LEU A 20 18.62 2.80 11.18
N ASP A 21 18.22 2.76 9.92
CA ASP A 21 18.93 3.44 8.82
C ASP A 21 18.74 4.97 8.88
N ALA A 22 17.54 5.42 9.23
CA ALA A 22 17.21 6.83 9.37
C ALA A 22 17.76 7.47 10.66
N ALA A 23 18.02 6.67 11.69
CA ALA A 23 18.54 7.12 12.97
C ALA A 23 20.07 7.25 12.96
N ASP A 24 20.57 8.39 13.43
CA ASP A 24 22.01 8.58 13.68
C ASP A 24 22.55 7.70 14.81
N SER A 25 21.67 7.15 15.67
CA SER A 25 22.05 6.28 16.79
C SER A 25 20.93 5.33 17.15
N ALA A 26 21.26 4.07 17.45
CA ALA A 26 20.30 3.03 17.80
C ALA A 26 19.44 3.37 19.05
N ASP A 27 19.96 4.21 19.96
CA ASP A 27 19.24 4.68 21.15
C ASP A 27 17.98 5.51 20.81
N GLN A 28 17.95 6.10 19.61
CA GLN A 28 16.80 6.86 19.11
C GLN A 28 15.64 5.94 18.67
N VAL A 29 15.85 4.63 18.58
CA VAL A 29 14.82 3.66 18.19
C VAL A 29 14.44 2.79 19.38
N GLN A 30 13.41 3.23 20.12
CA GLN A 30 12.94 2.47 21.26
C GLN A 30 11.85 1.49 20.85
N THR A 31 12.09 0.19 21.05
CA THR A 31 11.04 -0.82 20.84
C THR A 31 10.09 -0.80 22.05
N VAL A 32 8.81 -0.57 21.78
CA VAL A 32 7.73 -0.53 22.78
C VAL A 32 6.80 -1.71 22.52
N THR A 33 6.94 -2.77 23.30
CA THR A 33 6.03 -3.91 23.25
C THR A 33 4.79 -3.63 24.08
N SER A 34 3.64 -3.48 23.43
CA SER A 34 2.34 -3.39 24.09
C SER A 34 1.56 -4.67 23.83
N GLY A 35 1.59 -5.60 24.78
CA GLY A 35 0.91 -6.90 24.67
C GLY A 35 1.50 -7.78 23.57
N ASN A 36 0.66 -8.24 22.63
CA ASN A 36 1.07 -9.06 21.48
C ASN A 36 1.60 -8.23 20.29
N THR A 37 1.63 -6.90 20.42
CA THR A 37 2.03 -5.99 19.34
C THR A 37 3.35 -5.33 19.69
N THR A 38 4.34 -5.47 18.80
CA THR A 38 5.61 -4.76 18.89
C THR A 38 5.45 -3.41 18.21
N ALA A 39 5.70 -2.30 18.90
CA ALA A 39 5.70 -0.94 18.33
C ALA A 39 7.09 -0.30 18.46
N PHE A 40 7.31 0.82 17.76
CA PHE A 40 8.56 1.57 17.81
C PHE A 40 8.26 3.03 18.18
N SER A 41 8.83 3.50 19.28
CA SER A 41 8.81 4.90 19.66
C SER A 41 10.10 5.55 19.18
N VAL A 42 9.96 6.55 18.33
CA VAL A 42 11.10 7.26 17.73
C VAL A 42 10.90 8.78 17.82
N PRO A 43 11.98 9.58 17.76
CA PRO A 43 11.88 11.02 17.57
C PRO A 43 11.15 11.36 16.26
N ASP A 44 10.44 12.49 16.25
CA ASP A 44 9.73 12.99 15.07
C ASP A 44 10.67 13.15 13.85
N ASP A 45 11.88 13.68 14.03
CA ASP A 45 12.91 13.76 12.97
C ASP A 45 13.28 12.39 12.38
N VAL A 46 13.40 11.35 13.21
CA VAL A 46 13.75 9.99 12.76
C VAL A 46 12.55 9.37 12.04
N ALA A 47 11.33 9.59 12.55
CA ALA A 47 10.11 9.18 11.86
C ALA A 47 10.01 9.85 10.49
N GLU A 48 10.22 11.17 10.38
CA GLU A 48 10.20 11.91 9.12
C GLU A 48 11.24 11.38 8.13
N ARG A 49 12.49 11.18 8.56
CA ARG A 49 13.57 10.64 7.72
C ARG A 49 13.30 9.21 7.25
N ALA A 50 12.63 8.42 8.10
CA ALA A 50 12.22 7.06 7.76
C ALA A 50 10.90 7.00 6.94
N GLY A 51 10.26 8.15 6.68
CA GLY A 51 9.02 8.25 5.90
C GLY A 51 7.73 7.98 6.70
N PHE A 52 7.79 8.06 8.03
CA PHE A 52 6.67 7.87 8.97
C PHE A 52 6.20 9.16 9.66
N GLY A 53 6.81 10.31 9.37
CA GLY A 53 6.38 11.60 9.88
C GLY A 53 5.04 12.03 9.27
N ASP A 54 4.23 12.74 10.05
CA ASP A 54 2.83 13.14 9.85
C ASP A 54 2.56 14.06 8.63
N ARG A 55 3.21 13.82 7.50
CA ARG A 55 3.04 14.59 6.28
C ARG A 55 2.09 13.84 5.34
N GLU A 56 0.81 14.17 5.51
CA GLU A 56 -0.34 13.67 4.76
C GLU A 56 -0.63 12.17 4.95
N PRO A 57 -1.90 11.73 4.87
CA PRO A 57 -2.18 10.32 4.79
C PRO A 57 -1.44 9.79 3.56
N VAL A 58 -0.37 9.03 3.79
CA VAL A 58 0.12 8.08 2.80
C VAL A 58 -1.10 7.27 2.41
N ALA A 59 -1.64 7.56 1.22
CA ALA A 59 -2.58 6.68 0.58
C ALA A 59 -2.01 5.25 0.74
N PRO A 60 -2.85 4.24 1.04
CA PRO A 60 -2.39 2.85 1.06
C PRO A 60 -1.53 2.63 -0.18
N PRO A 61 -0.45 1.82 -0.09
CA PRO A 61 0.54 1.72 -1.15
C PRO A 61 -0.24 1.69 -2.45
N SER A 62 0.00 2.67 -3.33
CA SER A 62 -0.54 2.65 -4.69
C SER A 62 0.02 1.38 -5.30
N THR A 63 -0.67 0.28 -5.00
CA THR A 63 -0.68 -0.94 -5.75
C THR A 63 -1.25 -0.40 -7.02
N GLU A 64 -0.37 -0.05 -7.95
CA GLU A 64 -0.75 0.13 -9.34
C GLU A 64 -1.82 -0.94 -9.59
N PRO A 65 -3.06 -0.56 -9.92
CA PRO A 65 -4.16 -1.50 -10.02
C PRO A 65 -3.62 -2.66 -10.83
N GLN A 66 -3.52 -3.83 -10.22
CA GLN A 66 -2.92 -4.97 -10.89
C GLN A 66 -4.01 -5.57 -11.77
N GLU A 67 -3.70 -5.92 -13.02
CA GLU A 67 -4.70 -6.44 -13.97
C GLU A 67 -5.47 -7.58 -13.28
N PRO A 68 -6.78 -7.42 -13.03
CA PRO A 68 -7.54 -8.45 -12.37
C PRO A 68 -7.50 -9.73 -13.22
N PRO A 69 -7.59 -10.92 -12.60
CA PRO A 69 -7.54 -12.15 -13.34
C PRO A 69 -8.66 -12.17 -14.41
N ARG A 70 -8.37 -12.72 -15.59
CA ARG A 70 -9.35 -12.80 -16.70
C ARG A 70 -10.41 -13.90 -16.48
N SER A 71 -10.16 -14.84 -15.57
CA SER A 71 -11.11 -15.88 -15.15
C SER A 71 -10.79 -16.44 -13.76
N GLY A 72 -11.81 -16.83 -13.01
CA GLY A 72 -11.69 -17.42 -11.67
C GLY A 72 -12.07 -16.48 -10.53
N LYS A 73 -11.64 -16.84 -9.31
CA LYS A 73 -11.95 -16.09 -8.08
C LYS A 73 -11.15 -14.79 -8.07
N GLY A 74 -11.84 -13.65 -8.08
CA GLY A 74 -11.23 -12.31 -8.21
C GLY A 74 -11.45 -11.66 -9.59
N SER A 75 -12.01 -12.39 -10.55
CA SER A 75 -12.39 -11.90 -11.89
C SER A 75 -13.80 -11.31 -11.93
N SER A 76 -14.20 -10.58 -10.90
CA SER A 76 -15.53 -9.98 -10.85
C SER A 76 -15.60 -8.74 -11.75
N GLU A 77 -16.78 -8.45 -12.29
CA GLU A 77 -17.03 -7.23 -13.08
C GLU A 77 -16.62 -5.98 -12.31
N ALA A 78 -17.00 -5.90 -11.03
CA ALA A 78 -16.61 -4.82 -10.13
C ALA A 78 -15.08 -4.63 -10.01
N ALA A 79 -14.30 -5.71 -10.09
CA ALA A 79 -12.83 -5.61 -10.03
C ALA A 79 -12.26 -5.01 -11.33
N TRP A 80 -12.82 -5.40 -12.47
CA TRP A 80 -12.47 -4.84 -13.78
C TRP A 80 -12.91 -3.38 -13.93
N GLN A 81 -14.11 -3.04 -13.45
CA GLN A 81 -14.60 -1.66 -13.45
C GLN A 81 -13.72 -0.75 -12.57
N ALA A 82 -13.40 -1.18 -11.35
CA ALA A 82 -12.51 -0.43 -10.46
C ALA A 82 -11.10 -0.27 -11.07
N PHE A 83 -10.60 -1.32 -11.71
CA PHE A 83 -9.32 -1.28 -12.41
C PHE A 83 -9.32 -0.28 -13.58
N LEU A 84 -10.30 -0.37 -14.49
CA LEU A 84 -10.41 0.53 -15.63
C LEU A 84 -10.61 1.99 -15.21
N ALA A 85 -11.41 2.22 -14.16
CA ALA A 85 -11.62 3.55 -13.61
C ALA A 85 -10.32 4.14 -13.06
N ALA A 86 -9.51 3.31 -12.38
CA ALA A 86 -8.20 3.72 -11.90
C ALA A 86 -7.19 3.97 -13.04
N GLN A 87 -7.36 3.34 -14.20
CA GLN A 87 -6.59 3.62 -15.42
C GLN A 87 -7.11 4.84 -16.21
N GLY A 88 -8.21 5.47 -15.77
CA GLY A 88 -8.83 6.60 -16.48
C GLY A 88 -9.53 6.19 -17.78
N ILE A 89 -9.89 4.92 -17.90
CA ILE A 89 -10.56 4.37 -19.08
C ILE A 89 -12.07 4.40 -18.83
N GLU A 90 -12.82 5.02 -19.74
CA GLU A 90 -14.28 5.02 -19.70
C GLU A 90 -14.83 3.67 -20.16
N PHE A 91 -15.80 3.13 -19.42
CA PHE A 91 -16.49 1.87 -19.73
C PHE A 91 -17.98 1.98 -19.42
N PRO A 92 -18.84 1.20 -20.10
CA PRO A 92 -20.27 1.14 -19.76
C PRO A 92 -20.48 0.49 -18.38
N GLU A 93 -21.39 1.04 -17.56
CA GLU A 93 -21.71 0.49 -16.23
C GLU A 93 -22.35 -0.91 -16.30
N ASP A 94 -23.07 -1.19 -17.39
CA ASP A 94 -23.67 -2.49 -17.73
C ASP A 94 -22.74 -3.39 -18.58
N ALA A 95 -21.48 -3.00 -18.79
CA ALA A 95 -20.56 -3.82 -19.54
C ALA A 95 -20.18 -5.08 -18.76
N GLU A 96 -20.45 -6.23 -19.37
CA GLU A 96 -20.00 -7.51 -18.86
C GLU A 96 -18.47 -7.57 -18.81
N ARG A 97 -17.95 -8.41 -17.90
CA ARG A 97 -16.51 -8.63 -17.73
C ARG A 97 -15.75 -8.84 -19.06
N GLY A 98 -16.32 -9.60 -19.99
CA GLY A 98 -15.70 -9.86 -21.29
C GLY A 98 -15.49 -8.60 -22.11
N ALA A 99 -16.45 -7.66 -22.07
CA ALA A 99 -16.34 -6.37 -22.73
C ALA A 99 -15.30 -5.47 -22.04
N LEU A 100 -15.24 -5.46 -20.70
CA LEU A 100 -14.24 -4.72 -19.93
C LEU A 100 -12.81 -5.20 -20.24
N ILE A 101 -12.60 -6.51 -20.33
CA ILE A 101 -11.31 -7.11 -20.70
C ILE A 101 -10.92 -6.73 -22.13
N ALA A 102 -11.84 -6.81 -23.09
CA ALA A 102 -11.58 -6.46 -24.48
C ALA A 102 -11.22 -4.98 -24.64
N LEU A 103 -11.87 -4.11 -23.87
CA LEU A 103 -11.60 -2.68 -23.83
C LEU A 103 -10.18 -2.40 -23.28
N TRP A 104 -9.78 -3.11 -22.23
CA TRP A 104 -8.40 -3.05 -21.71
C TRP A 104 -7.36 -3.55 -22.73
N ASP A 105 -7.63 -4.67 -23.40
CA ASP A 105 -6.71 -5.25 -24.40
C ASP A 105 -6.52 -4.29 -25.60
N ALA A 106 -7.60 -3.65 -26.06
CA ALA A 106 -7.57 -2.62 -27.10
C ALA A 106 -6.80 -1.36 -26.66
N HIS A 107 -6.89 -0.97 -25.40
CA HIS A 107 -6.11 0.15 -24.86
C HIS A 107 -4.61 -0.15 -24.80
N LYS A 108 -4.22 -1.40 -24.53
CA LYS A 108 -2.81 -1.83 -24.48
C LYS A 108 -2.15 -1.98 -25.85
N ASP A 109 -2.93 -2.24 -26.88
CA ASP A 109 -2.45 -2.42 -28.26
C ASP A 109 -2.36 -1.08 -29.04
N ALA A 110 -2.90 0.01 -28.49
CA ALA A 110 -2.92 1.35 -29.07
C ALA A 110 -1.65 2.16 -28.75
#